data_AF-A0A9D7A7W4-F1
#
_entry.id   AF-A0A9D7A7W4-F1
#
_cell.length_a   1.000
_cell.length_b   1.000
_cell.length_c   1.000
_cell.angle_alpha   90.00
_cell.angle_beta   90.00
_cell.angle_gamma   90.00
#
_symmetry.space_group_name_H-M   'P 1'
#
loop_
_entity.id
_entity.type
_entity.pdbx_description
1 polymer ?
#
loop_
_entity_poly.entity_id
_entity_poly.type
_entity_poly.pdbx_seq_one_letter_code
_entity_poly.pdbx_strand_id
1 'polypeptide(L)'
;MPSLEFRWFRWFRWSRLTFRLTLACAAAALAGAAAAQPAAPAKPQGLEKRVALVIGNAAYRGGQQLPNAANDAEDLCKALRKLAFDTLCVRDVKTRRDFKRAVQDFRARLGPGVAGLFYYAGHGIQVDGDNFLLPTEAVIDAREDVEDESLSLRYVMQTLEEAGNGFNLIILDACRNNPFIRGFSRATQRGLAPVSDAPSGSIVLYSTAANDVASDGGRGERNSPFAKHLLNFIGKPGLTVETLIKRVSAAVQQETERISRRRQVPFTYGSFIGEFCFAGCQDPEAEARARREREDLDRRRQEIEAREASGGRPASRANVPPSF
;
A
#
# COMPACT_ATOMS: atom_id res chain seq x y z
N MET A 1 -33.81 -45.82 -85.46
CA MET A 1 -33.67 -46.96 -84.53
C MET A 1 -33.26 -46.40 -83.16
N PRO A 2 -33.85 -46.91 -82.07
CA PRO A 2 -34.90 -46.21 -81.29
C PRO A 2 -34.33 -45.70 -79.94
N SER A 3 -35.02 -44.98 -79.05
CA SER A 3 -36.42 -45.11 -78.59
C SER A 3 -36.74 -44.01 -77.56
N LEU A 4 -37.98 -43.46 -77.64
CA LEU A 4 -38.98 -43.33 -76.55
C LEU A 4 -38.68 -42.33 -75.40
N GLU A 5 -39.59 -41.55 -74.80
CA GLU A 5 -41.07 -41.39 -74.80
C GLU A 5 -41.36 -40.05 -74.06
N PHE A 6 -42.26 -39.19 -74.56
CA PHE A 6 -43.66 -39.02 -74.10
C PHE A 6 -43.84 -38.60 -72.62
N ARG A 7 -44.06 -37.32 -72.33
CA ARG A 7 -45.33 -36.54 -72.27
C ARG A 7 -46.10 -36.65 -70.95
N TRP A 8 -46.20 -35.49 -70.29
CA TRP A 8 -47.41 -34.83 -69.76
C TRP A 8 -48.45 -35.64 -68.97
N PHE A 9 -48.82 -35.11 -67.79
CA PHE A 9 -50.16 -34.97 -67.19
C PHE A 9 -49.96 -34.52 -65.71
N ARG A 10 -50.78 -33.71 -65.03
CA ARG A 10 -52.01 -32.95 -65.31
C ARG A 10 -52.44 -32.30 -63.97
N TRP A 11 -53.04 -31.11 -64.06
CA TRP A 11 -54.28 -30.66 -63.37
C TRP A 11 -54.26 -30.18 -61.90
N PHE A 12 -54.62 -28.91 -61.60
CA PHE A 12 -55.97 -28.32 -61.42
C PHE A 12 -56.52 -28.64 -60.00
N ARG A 13 -57.14 -27.78 -59.19
CA ARG A 13 -57.47 -26.33 -59.14
C ARG A 13 -58.13 -26.11 -57.76
N TRP A 14 -57.91 -24.94 -57.11
CA TRP A 14 -58.86 -24.07 -56.35
C TRP A 14 -59.76 -24.70 -55.25
N SER A 15 -60.23 -24.07 -54.16
CA SER A 15 -60.06 -22.79 -53.46
C SER A 15 -61.11 -22.75 -52.31
N ARG A 16 -60.84 -21.99 -51.23
CA ARG A 16 -61.79 -21.30 -50.29
C ARG A 16 -62.50 -22.07 -49.15
N LEU A 17 -62.04 -21.72 -47.93
CA LEU A 17 -62.77 -21.08 -46.81
C LEU A 17 -63.94 -21.81 -46.12
N THR A 18 -63.80 -22.13 -44.82
CA THR A 18 -64.85 -21.91 -43.78
C THR A 18 -64.28 -21.78 -42.37
N PHE A 19 -64.91 -20.86 -41.64
CA PHE A 19 -64.84 -20.37 -40.26
C PHE A 19 -64.95 -21.45 -39.15
N ARG A 20 -64.18 -21.34 -38.05
CA ARG A 20 -64.63 -21.63 -36.66
C ARG A 20 -63.85 -20.81 -35.63
N LEU A 21 -64.58 -20.04 -34.81
CA LEU A 21 -64.13 -19.41 -33.57
C LEU A 21 -63.93 -20.44 -32.46
N THR A 22 -62.90 -20.25 -31.63
CA THR A 22 -62.94 -20.57 -30.19
C THR A 22 -62.06 -19.58 -29.40
N LEU A 23 -62.53 -19.31 -28.18
CA LEU A 23 -62.18 -18.25 -27.25
C LEU A 23 -60.72 -18.22 -26.72
N ALA A 24 -60.30 -16.99 -26.42
CA ALA A 24 -59.61 -16.51 -25.21
C ALA A 24 -58.29 -17.16 -24.75
N CYS A 25 -57.23 -16.33 -24.73
CA CYS A 25 -56.44 -16.13 -23.51
C CYS A 25 -55.69 -14.79 -23.62
N ALA A 26 -56.20 -13.78 -22.93
CA ALA A 26 -55.42 -12.61 -22.56
C ALA A 26 -54.49 -13.03 -21.42
N ALA A 27 -53.17 -13.02 -21.66
CA ALA A 27 -52.18 -13.12 -20.59
C ALA A 27 -50.91 -12.38 -21.00
N ALA A 28 -50.79 -11.18 -20.42
CA ALA A 28 -49.58 -10.54 -19.93
C ALA A 28 -48.38 -10.42 -20.89
N ALA A 29 -48.26 -9.24 -21.48
CA ALA A 29 -46.96 -8.62 -21.73
C ALA A 29 -46.23 -8.41 -20.40
N LEU A 30 -45.40 -9.38 -20.00
CA LEU A 30 -44.34 -9.17 -19.03
C LEU A 30 -43.07 -8.87 -19.82
N ALA A 31 -42.86 -7.58 -20.09
CA ALA A 31 -41.54 -7.06 -20.41
C ALA A 31 -40.60 -7.49 -19.28
N GLY A 32 -39.65 -8.37 -19.62
CA GLY A 32 -38.63 -8.82 -18.68
C GLY A 32 -37.85 -7.61 -18.18
N ALA A 33 -38.15 -7.19 -16.95
CA ALA A 33 -37.21 -6.43 -16.16
C ALA A 33 -35.99 -7.34 -15.96
N ALA A 34 -34.98 -7.16 -16.82
CA ALA A 34 -33.65 -7.69 -16.57
C ALA A 34 -33.22 -7.11 -15.22
N ALA A 35 -33.32 -7.92 -14.17
CA ALA A 35 -32.79 -7.58 -12.86
C ALA A 35 -31.32 -7.20 -13.07
N ALA A 36 -31.01 -5.93 -12.92
CA ALA A 36 -29.64 -5.45 -12.89
C ALA A 36 -28.95 -6.19 -11.75
N GLN A 37 -28.16 -7.21 -12.10
CA GLN A 37 -27.30 -7.88 -11.14
C GLN A 37 -26.41 -6.80 -10.52
N PRO A 38 -26.27 -6.75 -9.18
CA PRO A 38 -25.30 -5.87 -8.58
C PRO A 38 -23.95 -6.21 -9.21
N ALA A 39 -23.38 -5.23 -9.92
CA ALA A 39 -22.05 -5.37 -10.50
C ALA A 39 -21.12 -5.85 -9.38
N ALA A 40 -20.44 -6.98 -9.61
CA ALA A 40 -19.39 -7.45 -8.71
C ALA A 40 -18.45 -6.26 -8.42
N PRO A 41 -17.99 -6.06 -7.18
CA PRO A 41 -17.09 -4.96 -6.87
C PRO A 41 -15.91 -5.04 -7.83
N ALA A 42 -15.69 -3.97 -8.59
CA ALA A 42 -14.57 -3.87 -9.50
C ALA A 42 -13.29 -4.22 -8.73
N LYS A 43 -12.51 -5.18 -9.24
CA LYS A 43 -11.16 -5.44 -8.70
C LYS A 43 -10.42 -4.11 -8.67
N PRO A 44 -9.76 -3.74 -7.56
CA PRO A 44 -9.04 -2.48 -7.50
C PRO A 44 -8.00 -2.47 -8.62
N GLN A 45 -8.09 -1.47 -9.50
CA GLN A 45 -7.05 -1.20 -10.48
C GLN A 45 -5.87 -0.57 -9.72
N GLY A 46 -4.91 -1.39 -9.33
CA GLY A 46 -3.71 -0.99 -8.62
C GLY A 46 -2.80 -2.20 -8.39
N LEU A 47 -1.58 -2.14 -8.94
CA LEU A 47 -0.45 -3.08 -8.80
C LEU A 47 -0.85 -4.53 -8.45
N GLU A 48 -1.04 -5.37 -9.48
CA GLU A 48 -1.59 -6.72 -9.31
C GLU A 48 -0.74 -7.64 -8.43
N LYS A 49 0.57 -7.36 -8.29
CA LYS A 49 1.51 -8.15 -7.49
C LYS A 49 2.30 -7.26 -6.54
N ARG A 50 2.42 -7.69 -5.29
CA ARG A 50 3.15 -7.01 -4.22
C ARG A 50 4.24 -7.92 -3.69
N VAL A 51 5.48 -7.47 -3.69
CA VAL A 51 6.65 -8.26 -3.30
C VAL A 51 7.42 -7.49 -2.25
N ALA A 52 7.85 -8.17 -1.19
CA ALA A 52 8.65 -7.58 -0.14
C ALA A 52 9.93 -8.37 0.13
N LEU A 53 11.03 -7.65 0.39
CA LEU A 53 12.22 -8.17 1.04
C LEU A 53 12.36 -7.47 2.39
N VAL A 54 12.34 -8.27 3.46
CA VAL A 54 12.42 -7.80 4.85
C VAL A 54 13.64 -8.42 5.49
N ILE A 55 14.57 -7.58 5.93
CA ILE A 55 15.83 -8.00 6.53
C ILE A 55 15.94 -7.42 7.94
N GLY A 56 16.18 -8.29 8.93
CA GLY A 56 16.44 -7.89 10.31
C GLY A 56 17.77 -8.46 10.80
N ASN A 57 18.76 -7.60 11.00
CA ASN A 57 20.08 -7.96 11.49
C ASN A 57 20.25 -7.52 12.94
N ALA A 58 20.39 -8.50 13.83
CA ALA A 58 20.47 -8.34 15.28
C ALA A 58 21.78 -8.86 15.88
N ALA A 59 22.29 -9.99 15.39
CA ALA A 59 23.37 -10.77 16.01
C ALA A 59 24.77 -10.44 15.45
N TYR A 60 25.22 -9.19 15.61
CA TYR A 60 26.53 -8.76 15.11
C TYR A 60 27.68 -9.38 15.91
N ARG A 61 28.66 -9.99 15.20
CA ARG A 61 29.82 -10.64 15.84
C ARG A 61 30.79 -9.67 16.51
N GLY A 62 30.98 -8.49 15.94
CA GLY A 62 31.97 -7.51 16.37
C GLY A 62 31.41 -6.21 16.96
N GLY A 63 30.09 -6.12 17.19
CA GLY A 63 29.43 -4.85 17.48
C GLY A 63 28.26 -4.96 18.48
N GLN A 64 27.59 -3.83 18.68
CA GLN A 64 26.37 -3.77 19.50
C GLN A 64 25.28 -4.65 18.88
N GLN A 65 24.65 -5.51 19.67
CA GLN A 65 23.52 -6.31 19.21
C GLN A 65 22.24 -5.48 19.16
N LEU A 66 21.34 -5.80 18.22
CA LEU A 66 20.05 -5.11 18.02
C LEU A 66 18.90 -6.13 18.07
N PRO A 67 18.56 -6.68 19.25
CA PRO A 67 17.57 -7.75 19.36
C PRO A 67 16.17 -7.36 18.83
N ASN A 68 15.82 -6.06 18.88
CA ASN A 68 14.61 -5.49 18.29
C ASN A 68 14.57 -5.67 16.77
N ALA A 69 15.68 -5.48 16.05
CA ALA A 69 15.71 -5.55 14.58
C ALA A 69 15.23 -6.89 14.03
N ALA A 70 15.57 -8.00 14.69
CA ALA A 70 15.08 -9.31 14.28
C ALA A 70 13.59 -9.52 14.60
N ASN A 71 13.09 -8.97 15.72
CA ASN A 71 11.67 -9.01 16.05
C ASN A 71 10.85 -8.14 15.08
N ASP A 72 11.38 -6.97 14.70
CA ASP A 72 10.76 -6.04 13.76
C ASP A 72 10.56 -6.72 12.40
N ALA A 73 11.63 -7.33 11.87
CA ALA A 73 11.56 -8.08 10.62
C ALA A 73 10.58 -9.26 10.71
N GLU A 74 10.60 -10.03 11.80
CA GLU A 74 9.71 -11.18 11.98
C GLU A 74 8.23 -10.77 11.96
N ASP A 75 7.87 -9.75 12.73
CA ASP A 75 6.48 -9.33 12.88
C ASP A 75 5.98 -8.57 11.64
N LEU A 76 6.84 -7.79 10.98
CA LEU A 76 6.52 -7.16 9.70
C LEU A 76 6.32 -8.20 8.60
N CYS A 77 7.15 -9.23 8.56
CA CYS A 77 6.97 -10.37 7.65
C CYS A 77 5.62 -11.05 7.81
N LYS A 78 5.20 -11.32 9.05
CA LYS A 78 3.88 -11.91 9.33
C LYS A 78 2.76 -10.99 8.85
N ALA A 79 2.87 -9.69 9.12
CA ALA A 79 1.86 -8.72 8.72
C ALA A 79 1.75 -8.57 7.19
N LEU A 80 2.87 -8.44 6.48
CA LEU A 80 2.89 -8.30 5.02
C LEU A 80 2.34 -9.55 4.31
N ARG A 81 2.63 -10.76 4.81
CA ARG A 81 2.03 -11.99 4.28
C ARG A 81 0.52 -12.03 4.47
N LYS A 82 0.00 -11.58 5.62
CA LYS A 82 -1.45 -11.44 5.84
C LYS A 82 -2.09 -10.45 4.87
N LEU A 83 -1.32 -9.45 4.43
CA LEU A 83 -1.71 -8.47 3.41
C LEU A 83 -1.44 -8.96 1.98
N ALA A 84 -1.15 -10.25 1.78
CA ALA A 84 -0.91 -10.89 0.49
C ALA A 84 0.29 -10.34 -0.31
N PHE A 85 1.36 -9.92 0.39
CA PHE A 85 2.67 -9.75 -0.23
C PHE A 85 3.40 -11.08 -0.37
N ASP A 86 4.05 -11.29 -1.51
CA ASP A 86 5.09 -12.30 -1.65
C ASP A 86 6.35 -11.82 -0.91
N THR A 87 6.55 -12.31 0.31
CA THR A 87 7.54 -11.75 1.25
C THR A 87 8.72 -12.70 1.48
N LEU A 88 9.91 -12.23 1.09
CA LEU A 88 11.22 -12.78 1.46
C LEU A 88 11.62 -12.24 2.83
N CYS A 89 11.81 -13.13 3.79
CA CYS A 89 12.16 -12.78 5.17
C CYS A 89 13.56 -13.31 5.46
N VAL A 90 14.50 -12.42 5.73
CA VAL A 90 15.88 -12.77 6.05
C VAL A 90 16.22 -12.23 7.42
N ARG A 91 16.82 -13.07 8.24
CA ARG A 91 17.29 -12.68 9.56
C ARG A 91 18.80 -12.91 9.64
N ASP A 92 19.49 -11.96 10.24
CA ASP A 92 20.92 -12.03 10.53
C ASP A 92 21.74 -12.42 9.29
N VAL A 93 21.60 -11.65 8.21
CA VAL A 93 22.37 -11.91 6.98
C VAL A 93 23.85 -11.75 7.27
N LYS A 94 24.61 -12.81 6.97
CA LYS A 94 25.96 -12.99 7.51
C LYS A 94 27.00 -12.16 6.80
N THR A 95 27.06 -12.29 5.47
CA THR A 95 28.09 -11.69 4.63
C THR A 95 27.48 -10.77 3.59
N ARG A 96 28.30 -9.88 3.00
CA ARG A 96 27.90 -9.06 1.86
C ARG A 96 27.38 -9.90 0.70
N ARG A 97 28.00 -11.06 0.45
CA ARG A 97 27.57 -11.98 -0.61
C ARG A 97 26.16 -12.51 -0.37
N ASP A 98 25.85 -12.92 0.86
CA ASP A 98 24.52 -13.40 1.23
C ASP A 98 23.49 -12.27 1.13
N PHE A 99 23.86 -11.05 1.53
CA PHE A 99 23.01 -9.86 1.41
C PHE A 99 22.70 -9.55 -0.06
N LYS A 100 23.72 -9.51 -0.90
CA LYS A 100 23.57 -9.33 -2.34
C LYS A 100 22.66 -10.40 -2.96
N ARG A 101 22.81 -11.66 -2.55
CA ARG A 101 21.96 -12.77 -3.01
C ARG A 101 20.50 -12.56 -2.61
N ALA A 102 20.22 -12.16 -1.38
CA ALA A 102 18.85 -11.86 -0.94
C ALA A 102 18.20 -10.75 -1.79
N VAL A 103 18.95 -9.71 -2.15
CA VAL A 103 18.49 -8.64 -3.05
C VAL A 103 18.28 -9.14 -4.48
N GLN A 104 19.12 -10.07 -4.96
CA GLN A 104 18.92 -10.70 -6.28
C GLN A 104 17.68 -11.61 -6.30
N ASP A 105 17.44 -12.39 -5.25
CA ASP A 105 16.24 -13.21 -5.11
C ASP A 105 14.97 -12.35 -5.05
N PHE A 106 15.07 -11.16 -4.43
CA PHE A 106 14.03 -10.14 -4.47
C PHE A 106 13.82 -9.60 -5.88
N ARG A 107 14.90 -9.20 -6.58
CA ARG A 107 14.84 -8.70 -7.96
C ARG A 107 14.15 -9.66 -8.92
N ALA A 108 14.39 -10.96 -8.76
CA ALA A 108 13.81 -12.00 -9.61
C ALA A 108 12.26 -12.06 -9.52
N ARG A 109 11.66 -11.48 -8.47
CA ARG A 109 10.21 -11.46 -8.24
C ARG A 109 9.55 -10.15 -8.66
N LEU A 110 10.36 -9.13 -8.95
CA LEU A 110 9.98 -7.78 -9.35
C LEU A 110 9.79 -7.65 -10.88
N GLY A 111 9.14 -6.57 -11.31
CA GLY A 111 8.87 -6.29 -12.72
C GLY A 111 7.81 -5.20 -12.93
N PRO A 112 7.46 -4.91 -14.19
CA PRO A 112 6.41 -3.95 -14.53
C PRO A 112 5.09 -4.23 -13.80
N GLY A 113 4.48 -3.19 -13.22
CA GLY A 113 3.21 -3.30 -12.49
C GLY A 113 3.31 -3.95 -11.10
N VAL A 114 4.51 -4.27 -10.61
CA VAL A 114 4.74 -4.77 -9.25
C VAL A 114 4.94 -3.62 -8.27
N ALA A 115 4.41 -3.76 -7.05
CA ALA A 115 4.81 -2.97 -5.89
C ALA A 115 5.99 -3.65 -5.18
N GLY A 116 7.17 -3.03 -5.17
CA GLY A 116 8.35 -3.51 -4.46
C GLY A 116 8.50 -2.86 -3.09
N LEU A 117 8.64 -3.65 -2.03
CA LEU A 117 8.95 -3.17 -0.69
C LEU A 117 10.29 -3.74 -0.22
N PHE A 118 11.24 -2.87 0.09
CA PHE A 118 12.46 -3.23 0.80
C PHE A 118 12.39 -2.69 2.22
N TYR A 119 12.52 -3.55 3.23
CA TYR A 119 12.64 -3.16 4.63
C TYR A 119 13.95 -3.69 5.21
N TYR A 120 14.69 -2.81 5.87
CA TYR A 120 15.91 -3.17 6.59
C TYR A 120 15.89 -2.61 8.02
N ALA A 121 16.11 -3.48 8.99
CA ALA A 121 16.43 -3.12 10.37
C ALA A 121 17.81 -3.67 10.77
N GLY A 122 18.68 -2.82 11.30
CA GLY A 122 20.05 -3.19 11.64
C GLY A 122 21.01 -2.02 11.74
N HIS A 123 22.31 -2.28 11.71
CA HIS A 123 23.34 -1.23 11.64
C HIS A 123 23.51 -0.75 10.21
N GLY A 124 23.64 0.55 10.06
CA GLY A 124 24.03 1.20 8.82
C GLY A 124 25.10 2.25 9.08
N ILE A 125 25.98 2.45 8.10
CA ILE A 125 27.01 3.48 8.15
C ILE A 125 26.99 4.34 6.89
N GLN A 126 27.48 5.56 7.03
CA GLN A 126 27.66 6.48 5.92
C GLN A 126 29.15 6.75 5.72
N VAL A 127 29.58 6.69 4.45
CA VAL A 127 30.94 6.97 4.01
C VAL A 127 30.85 7.86 2.77
N ASP A 128 31.38 9.08 2.84
CA ASP A 128 31.33 10.11 1.78
C ASP A 128 29.95 10.40 1.18
N GLY A 129 28.91 10.32 2.01
CA GLY A 129 27.53 10.55 1.54
C GLY A 129 26.84 9.31 1.00
N ASP A 130 27.55 8.18 0.88
CA ASP A 130 26.96 6.90 0.50
C ASP A 130 26.58 6.09 1.73
N ASN A 131 25.40 5.46 1.64
CA ASN A 131 24.80 4.67 2.71
C ASN A 131 25.07 3.19 2.51
N PHE A 132 25.50 2.52 3.57
CA PHE A 132 25.89 1.11 3.57
C PHE A 132 25.14 0.36 4.68
N LEU A 133 24.59 -0.81 4.32
CA LEU A 133 23.84 -1.70 5.21
C LEU A 133 24.74 -2.86 5.62
N LEU A 134 24.89 -3.10 6.92
CA LEU A 134 25.88 -4.04 7.43
C LEU A 134 25.32 -5.46 7.62
N PRO A 135 25.95 -6.47 7.02
CA PRO A 135 25.81 -7.86 7.46
C PRO A 135 26.26 -8.07 8.92
N THR A 136 25.79 -9.15 9.56
CA THR A 136 26.09 -9.46 10.96
C THR A 136 27.53 -9.94 11.20
N GLU A 137 28.22 -10.39 10.16
CA GLU A 137 29.62 -10.84 10.24
C GLU A 137 30.59 -9.88 9.55
N ALA A 138 30.14 -8.68 9.16
CA ALA A 138 31.01 -7.66 8.58
C ALA A 138 32.14 -7.27 9.55
N VAL A 139 33.37 -7.23 9.03
CA VAL A 139 34.57 -6.80 9.74
C VAL A 139 35.05 -5.49 9.12
N ILE A 140 34.91 -4.39 9.84
CA ILE A 140 35.28 -3.05 9.36
C ILE A 140 36.41 -2.52 10.23
N ASP A 141 37.65 -2.68 9.77
CA ASP A 141 38.85 -2.17 10.46
C ASP A 141 39.31 -0.84 9.85
N ALA A 142 39.13 -0.67 8.54
CA ALA A 142 39.48 0.48 7.74
C ALA A 142 38.31 0.96 6.86
N ARG A 143 38.54 2.06 6.13
CA ARG A 143 37.48 2.72 5.32
C ARG A 143 37.12 1.93 4.10
N GLU A 144 38.16 1.36 3.52
CA GLU A 144 38.16 0.58 2.32
C GLU A 144 37.32 -0.69 2.52
N ASP A 145 37.35 -1.27 3.72
CA ASP A 145 36.57 -2.45 4.09
C ASP A 145 35.05 -2.23 4.00
N VAL A 146 34.57 -0.98 4.13
CA VAL A 146 33.13 -0.69 4.11
C VAL A 146 32.49 -1.17 2.82
N GLU A 147 33.10 -0.89 1.67
CA GLU A 147 32.52 -1.28 0.39
C GLU A 147 32.61 -2.80 0.15
N ASP A 148 33.66 -3.43 0.67
CA ASP A 148 33.96 -4.85 0.52
C ASP A 148 33.12 -5.76 1.44
N GLU A 149 32.76 -5.27 2.63
CA GLU A 149 32.10 -6.06 3.67
C GLU A 149 30.62 -5.70 3.87
N SER A 150 30.12 -4.65 3.22
CA SER A 150 28.74 -4.20 3.35
C SER A 150 28.01 -4.04 2.01
N LEU A 151 26.68 -3.84 2.07
CA LEU A 151 25.87 -3.61 0.88
C LEU A 151 25.48 -2.14 0.77
N SER A 152 25.86 -1.49 -0.33
CA SER A 152 25.42 -0.12 -0.61
C SER A 152 23.89 -0.05 -0.79
N LEU A 153 23.26 0.94 -0.18
CA LEU A 153 21.85 1.27 -0.43
C LEU A 153 21.62 1.62 -1.91
N ARG A 154 22.61 2.23 -2.57
CA ARG A 154 22.55 2.52 -4.01
C ARG A 154 22.33 1.25 -4.83
N TYR A 155 22.97 0.14 -4.46
CA TYR A 155 22.75 -1.15 -5.14
C TYR A 155 21.29 -1.62 -5.03
N VAL A 156 20.65 -1.43 -3.87
CA VAL A 156 19.22 -1.75 -3.68
C VAL A 156 18.33 -0.84 -4.52
N MET A 157 18.61 0.46 -4.53
CA MET A 157 17.87 1.44 -5.33
C MET A 157 17.98 1.15 -6.83
N GLN A 158 19.20 0.92 -7.33
CA GLN A 158 19.45 0.56 -8.72
C GLN A 158 18.74 -0.75 -9.09
N THR A 159 18.75 -1.75 -8.20
CA THR A 159 18.02 -3.00 -8.42
C THR A 159 16.51 -2.77 -8.61
N LEU A 160 15.92 -1.86 -7.83
CA LEU A 160 14.50 -1.50 -7.94
C LEU A 160 14.20 -0.68 -9.19
N GLU A 161 15.11 0.21 -9.58
CA GLU A 161 15.04 1.00 -10.82
C GLU A 161 15.07 0.08 -12.06
N GLU A 162 16.05 -0.80 -12.14
CA GLU A 162 16.20 -1.79 -13.21
C GLU A 162 15.05 -2.81 -13.26
N ALA A 163 14.28 -2.93 -12.18
CA ALA A 163 13.07 -3.74 -12.18
C ALA A 163 11.90 -3.12 -12.94
N GLY A 164 11.88 -1.79 -13.11
CA GLY A 164 10.77 -1.10 -13.74
C GLY A 164 9.45 -1.28 -12.99
N ASN A 165 9.51 -1.43 -11.66
CA ASN A 165 8.32 -1.56 -10.81
C ASN A 165 7.38 -0.37 -10.96
N GLY A 166 6.09 -0.59 -10.74
CA GLY A 166 5.11 0.50 -10.73
C GLY A 166 5.17 1.36 -9.47
N PHE A 167 5.70 0.81 -8.37
CA PHE A 167 5.92 1.51 -7.11
C PHE A 167 7.05 0.84 -6.33
N ASN A 168 7.91 1.64 -5.69
CA ASN A 168 8.92 1.16 -4.76
C ASN A 168 8.79 1.86 -3.41
N LEU A 169 8.87 1.09 -2.33
CA LEU A 169 8.99 1.61 -0.98
C LEU A 169 10.23 1.00 -0.32
N ILE A 170 11.15 1.86 0.10
CA ILE A 170 12.37 1.48 0.80
C ILE A 170 12.24 2.03 2.22
N ILE A 171 12.26 1.17 3.22
CA ILE A 171 12.14 1.53 4.63
C ILE A 171 13.43 1.15 5.35
N LEU A 172 14.09 2.13 5.94
CA LEU A 172 15.33 1.95 6.69
C LEU A 172 15.09 2.25 8.17
N ASP A 173 15.02 1.19 8.97
CA ASP A 173 14.97 1.23 10.42
C ASP A 173 16.34 0.89 11.03
N ALA A 174 17.33 1.67 10.63
CA ALA A 174 18.73 1.40 10.95
C ALA A 174 19.24 2.30 12.08
N CYS A 175 19.83 1.67 13.10
CA CYS A 175 20.59 2.36 14.14
C CYS A 175 21.94 2.79 13.56
N ARG A 176 22.29 4.06 13.81
CA ARG A 176 23.43 4.73 13.16
C ARG A 176 24.55 5.10 14.14
N ASN A 177 24.65 4.33 15.22
CA ASN A 177 25.84 4.31 16.05
C ASN A 177 26.81 3.35 15.39
N ASN A 178 27.83 3.85 14.68
CA ASN A 178 28.85 2.98 14.09
C ASN A 178 29.57 2.23 15.23
N PRO A 179 29.38 0.91 15.35
CA PRO A 179 29.94 0.15 16.47
C PRO A 179 31.47 -0.05 16.33
N PHE A 180 32.04 0.30 15.18
CA PHE A 180 33.46 0.14 14.83
C PHE A 180 34.28 1.44 15.00
N ILE A 181 33.69 2.51 15.58
CA ILE A 181 34.30 3.87 15.69
C ILE A 181 35.66 3.95 16.43
N ARG A 182 36.14 2.91 17.11
CA ARG A 182 37.34 3.04 17.97
C ARG A 182 38.64 3.44 17.23
N GLY A 183 38.70 3.36 15.89
CA GLY A 183 39.81 3.89 15.07
C GLY A 183 39.43 4.95 14.02
N PHE A 184 38.14 5.29 13.90
CA PHE A 184 37.54 5.76 12.63
C PHE A 184 37.06 7.24 12.62
N SER A 185 37.41 7.98 13.66
CA SER A 185 36.65 9.14 14.18
C SER A 185 36.55 10.38 13.29
N ARG A 186 37.22 10.44 12.13
CA ARG A 186 37.20 11.62 11.24
C ARG A 186 36.47 11.44 9.90
N ALA A 187 36.10 10.20 9.52
CA ALA A 187 35.54 9.92 8.19
C ALA A 187 34.06 9.49 8.18
N THR A 188 33.48 9.08 9.32
CA THR A 188 32.07 8.65 9.41
C THR A 188 31.22 9.69 10.13
N GLN A 189 30.20 10.20 9.44
CA GLN A 189 29.17 11.02 10.07
C GLN A 189 28.22 10.14 10.89
N ARG A 190 27.66 10.67 11.98
CA ARG A 190 26.55 9.99 12.69
C ARG A 190 25.36 9.99 11.75
N GLY A 191 24.68 8.87 11.60
CA GLY A 191 23.50 8.78 10.74
C GLY A 191 23.72 8.09 9.40
N LEU A 192 22.65 8.02 8.62
CA LEU A 192 22.70 7.79 7.18
C LEU A 192 22.56 9.13 6.47
N ALA A 193 23.23 9.25 5.33
CA ALA A 193 23.13 10.38 4.43
C ALA A 193 21.71 10.55 3.90
N PRO A 194 21.31 11.80 3.58
CA PRO A 194 20.20 12.03 2.67
C PRO A 194 20.34 11.24 1.37
N VAL A 195 19.22 10.80 0.80
CA VAL A 195 19.19 10.19 -0.55
C VAL A 195 18.70 11.23 -1.53
N SER A 196 19.53 11.58 -2.51
CA SER A 196 19.19 12.53 -3.58
C SER A 196 18.78 11.86 -4.88
N ASP A 197 19.11 10.58 -5.05
CA ASP A 197 19.01 9.78 -6.27
C ASP A 197 18.00 8.63 -6.13
N ALA A 198 16.94 8.82 -5.35
CA ALA A 198 15.86 7.83 -5.26
C ALA A 198 15.23 7.61 -6.65
N PRO A 199 15.08 6.36 -7.13
CA PRO A 199 14.54 6.09 -8.46
C PRO A 199 13.12 6.64 -8.61
N SER A 200 12.74 7.02 -9.83
CA SER A 200 11.38 7.50 -10.11
C SER A 200 10.32 6.49 -9.64
N GLY A 201 9.26 6.97 -8.99
CA GLY A 201 8.23 6.10 -8.43
C GLY A 201 8.63 5.40 -7.14
N SER A 202 9.69 5.87 -6.48
CA SER A 202 10.18 5.33 -5.20
C SER A 202 9.99 6.31 -4.06
N ILE A 203 9.60 5.78 -2.91
CA ILE A 203 9.65 6.47 -1.62
C ILE A 203 10.72 5.80 -0.77
N VAL A 204 11.66 6.58 -0.24
CA VAL A 204 12.63 6.14 0.74
C VAL A 204 12.25 6.73 2.09
N LEU A 205 11.87 5.89 3.04
CA LEU A 205 11.43 6.25 4.38
C LEU A 205 12.48 5.84 5.41
N TYR A 206 13.03 6.82 6.11
CA TYR A 206 13.95 6.60 7.21
C TYR A 206 13.17 6.64 8.53
N SER A 207 13.50 5.75 9.47
CA SER A 207 12.85 5.75 10.78
C SER A 207 13.22 6.96 11.64
N THR A 208 14.26 7.71 11.28
CA THR A 208 14.66 8.98 11.90
C THR A 208 15.25 9.94 10.85
N ALA A 209 15.47 11.20 11.22
CA ALA A 209 16.03 12.22 10.34
C ALA A 209 17.44 11.82 9.87
N ALA A 210 17.85 12.27 8.67
CA ALA A 210 19.24 12.13 8.24
C ALA A 210 20.19 12.73 9.30
N ASN A 211 21.33 12.08 9.49
CA ASN A 211 22.32 12.44 10.51
C ASN A 211 21.89 12.30 12.00
N ASP A 212 20.71 11.73 12.30
CA ASP A 212 20.24 11.44 13.67
C ASP A 212 20.09 9.93 13.92
N VAL A 213 19.91 9.51 15.19
CA VAL A 213 19.87 8.11 15.64
C VAL A 213 18.45 7.69 16.03
N ALA A 214 18.02 6.50 15.60
CA ALA A 214 16.74 5.92 15.97
C ALA A 214 16.77 5.39 17.41
N SER A 215 15.63 5.44 18.11
CA SER A 215 15.48 4.88 19.45
C SER A 215 15.24 3.37 19.39
N ASP A 216 15.93 2.61 20.24
CA ASP A 216 15.66 1.17 20.42
C ASP A 216 14.34 0.88 21.17
N GLY A 217 13.64 1.93 21.63
CA GLY A 217 12.41 1.82 22.41
C GLY A 217 12.64 1.79 23.92
N GLY A 218 11.54 1.61 24.66
CA GLY A 218 11.56 1.49 26.12
C GLY A 218 12.12 0.14 26.57
N ARG A 219 12.56 0.05 27.84
CA ARG A 219 12.96 -1.24 28.43
C ARG A 219 11.83 -2.27 28.32
N GLY A 220 12.13 -3.43 27.75
CA GLY A 220 11.18 -4.55 27.62
C GLY A 220 10.24 -4.46 26.42
N GLU A 221 10.34 -3.43 25.58
CA GLU A 221 9.61 -3.38 24.33
C GLU A 221 10.14 -4.45 23.36
N ARG A 222 9.22 -5.09 22.63
CA ARG A 222 9.55 -6.13 21.66
C ARG A 222 10.17 -5.58 20.38
N ASN A 223 9.63 -4.46 19.91
CA ASN A 223 9.92 -3.87 18.62
C ASN A 223 10.48 -2.44 18.77
N SER A 224 11.17 -1.94 17.76
CA SER A 224 11.51 -0.52 17.68
C SER A 224 10.22 0.33 17.70
N PRO A 225 10.24 1.60 18.18
CA PRO A 225 9.08 2.48 18.11
C PRO A 225 8.56 2.64 16.68
N PHE A 226 9.47 2.66 15.70
CA PHE A 226 9.10 2.77 14.30
C PHE A 226 8.37 1.53 13.79
N ALA A 227 8.95 0.34 13.98
CA ALA A 227 8.32 -0.92 13.57
C ALA A 227 6.99 -1.15 14.28
N LYS A 228 6.91 -0.88 15.59
CA LYS A 228 5.69 -0.93 16.40
C LYS A 228 4.57 -0.08 15.78
N HIS A 229 4.85 1.19 15.48
CA HIS A 229 3.82 2.05 14.88
C HIS A 229 3.53 1.69 13.42
N LEU A 230 4.52 1.28 12.63
CA LEU A 230 4.29 0.78 11.28
C LEU A 230 3.30 -0.39 11.29
N LEU A 231 3.56 -1.41 12.11
CA LEU A 231 2.69 -2.57 12.31
C LEU A 231 1.25 -2.19 12.70
N ASN A 232 1.09 -1.15 13.54
CA ASN A 232 -0.21 -0.65 13.96
C ASN A 232 -1.03 0.03 12.85
N PHE A 233 -0.38 0.48 11.76
CA PHE A 233 -1.05 1.21 10.67
C PHE A 233 -1.13 0.45 9.35
N ILE A 234 -0.18 -0.45 9.02
CA ILE A 234 -0.17 -1.15 7.72
C ILE A 234 -1.40 -2.03 7.47
N GLY A 235 -2.05 -2.52 8.53
CA GLY A 235 -3.27 -3.33 8.42
C GLY A 235 -4.55 -2.52 8.26
N LYS A 236 -4.48 -1.18 8.33
CA LYS A 236 -5.67 -0.32 8.28
C LYS A 236 -6.02 0.04 6.83
N PRO A 237 -7.24 -0.27 6.36
CA PRO A 237 -7.68 0.08 5.02
C PRO A 237 -7.85 1.60 4.88
N GLY A 238 -7.89 2.09 3.64
CA GLY A 238 -8.12 3.51 3.34
C GLY A 238 -6.92 4.42 3.59
N LEU A 239 -5.75 3.88 3.94
CA LEU A 239 -4.54 4.67 4.17
C LEU A 239 -3.64 4.62 2.94
N THR A 240 -3.56 5.74 2.22
CA THR A 240 -2.48 5.96 1.26
C THR A 240 -1.13 5.91 1.98
N VAL A 241 -0.08 5.55 1.26
CA VAL A 241 1.28 5.43 1.82
C VAL A 241 1.73 6.75 2.45
N GLU A 242 1.39 7.89 1.88
CA GLU A 242 1.71 9.22 2.42
C GLU A 242 0.97 9.46 3.75
N THR A 243 -0.31 9.09 3.81
CA THR A 243 -1.11 9.23 5.02
C THR A 243 -0.62 8.29 6.11
N LEU A 244 -0.28 7.05 5.74
CA LEU A 244 0.32 6.07 6.64
C LEU A 244 1.64 6.59 7.20
N ILE A 245 2.54 7.09 6.36
CA ILE A 245 3.83 7.65 6.77
C ILE A 245 3.62 8.82 7.75
N LYS A 246 2.70 9.74 7.45
CA LYS A 246 2.38 10.87 8.35
C LYS A 246 1.91 10.39 9.72
N ARG A 247 1.03 9.38 9.77
CA ARG A 247 0.51 8.81 11.02
C ARG A 247 1.59 8.05 11.81
N VAL A 248 2.41 7.25 11.13
CA VAL A 248 3.57 6.57 11.73
C VAL A 248 4.53 7.60 12.31
N SER A 249 4.87 8.65 11.55
CA SER A 249 5.80 9.69 11.97
C SER A 249 5.32 10.44 13.21
N ALA A 250 4.04 10.84 13.25
CA ALA A 250 3.45 11.48 14.41
C ALA A 250 3.49 10.58 15.65
N ALA A 251 3.16 9.29 15.50
CA ALA A 251 3.15 8.34 16.60
C ALA A 251 4.57 8.06 17.14
N VAL A 252 5.54 7.86 16.25
CA VAL A 252 6.97 7.69 16.60
C VAL A 252 7.49 8.90 17.36
N GLN A 253 7.21 10.11 16.86
CA GLN A 253 7.64 11.35 17.52
C GLN A 253 7.06 11.45 18.93
N GLN A 254 5.76 11.19 19.08
CA GLN A 254 5.07 11.24 20.37
C GLN A 254 5.63 10.20 21.37
N GLU A 255 5.82 8.96 20.95
CA GLU A 255 6.34 7.90 21.82
C GLU A 255 7.78 8.19 22.23
N THR A 256 8.64 8.57 21.28
CA THR A 256 10.07 8.82 21.53
C THR A 256 10.31 10.03 22.42
N GLU A 257 9.53 11.10 22.25
CA GLU A 257 9.56 12.27 23.13
C GLU A 257 9.23 11.87 24.57
N ARG A 258 8.24 11.00 24.76
CA ARG A 258 7.82 10.51 26.08
C ARG A 258 8.87 9.61 26.74
N ILE A 259 9.47 8.66 26.01
CA ILE A 259 10.36 7.64 26.61
C ILE A 259 11.83 8.07 26.70
N SER A 260 12.29 8.94 25.80
CA SER A 260 13.72 9.28 25.66
C SER A 260 14.03 10.76 25.83
N ARG A 261 12.99 11.61 25.97
CA ARG A 261 13.10 13.08 25.94
C ARG A 261 13.78 13.62 24.66
N ARG A 262 13.81 12.81 23.60
CA ARG A 262 14.26 13.19 22.25
C ARG A 262 13.14 12.88 21.27
N ARG A 263 12.95 13.77 20.29
CA ARG A 263 11.98 13.59 19.21
C ARG A 263 12.64 12.88 18.04
N GLN A 264 12.33 11.61 17.85
CA GLN A 264 12.65 10.89 16.62
C GLN A 264 11.66 11.33 15.54
N VAL A 265 12.17 11.85 14.43
CA VAL A 265 11.33 12.35 13.32
C VAL A 265 11.66 11.53 12.08
N PRO A 266 10.82 10.56 11.71
CA PRO A 266 10.98 9.85 10.43
C PRO A 266 10.98 10.83 9.26
N PHE A 267 11.78 10.52 8.24
CA PHE A 267 11.99 11.41 7.10
C PHE A 267 11.87 10.66 5.77
N THR A 268 11.34 11.32 4.74
CA THR A 268 11.11 10.72 3.42
C THR A 268 11.89 11.41 2.32
N TYR A 269 12.44 10.62 1.41
CA TYR A 269 13.02 11.06 0.13
C TYR A 269 12.30 10.41 -1.05
N GLY A 270 12.46 11.03 -2.22
CA GLY A 270 11.80 10.59 -3.45
C GLY A 270 10.35 11.05 -3.55
N SER A 271 9.73 10.72 -4.68
CA SER A 271 8.33 10.99 -4.94
C SER A 271 7.73 9.86 -5.74
N PHE A 272 6.47 9.56 -5.44
CA PHE A 272 5.65 8.62 -6.19
C PHE A 272 4.41 9.36 -6.67
N ILE A 273 4.05 9.15 -7.93
CA ILE A 273 2.85 9.70 -8.55
C ILE A 273 1.90 8.52 -8.73
N GLY A 274 0.92 8.41 -7.84
CA GLY A 274 -0.05 7.32 -7.81
C GLY A 274 -0.58 7.10 -6.41
N GLU A 275 -1.34 6.04 -6.23
CA GLU A 275 -1.87 5.65 -4.91
C GLU A 275 -1.40 4.24 -4.56
N PHE A 276 -0.86 4.08 -3.36
CA PHE A 276 -0.53 2.79 -2.79
C PHE A 276 -1.09 2.69 -1.38
N CYS A 277 -1.80 1.61 -1.08
CA CYS A 277 -2.34 1.33 0.25
C CYS A 277 -2.09 -0.13 0.62
N PHE A 278 -1.52 -0.37 1.79
CA PHE A 278 -1.13 -1.71 2.23
C PHE A 278 -2.34 -2.66 2.37
N ALA A 279 -3.44 -2.16 2.95
CA ALA A 279 -4.67 -2.91 3.19
C ALA A 279 -5.84 -2.48 2.29
N GLY A 280 -5.53 -1.91 1.12
CA GLY A 280 -6.51 -1.37 0.17
C GLY A 280 -6.84 0.11 0.42
N CYS A 281 -7.16 0.85 -0.64
CA CYS A 281 -7.40 2.29 -0.59
C CYS A 281 -8.84 2.69 -0.29
N GLN A 282 -9.76 1.72 -0.28
CA GLN A 282 -11.13 1.92 0.16
C GLN A 282 -11.18 1.88 1.69
N ASP A 283 -11.92 2.79 2.32
CA ASP A 283 -12.22 2.77 3.76
C ASP A 283 -13.68 2.35 3.95
N PRO A 284 -13.96 1.07 4.27
CA PRO A 284 -15.32 0.58 4.42
C PRO A 284 -16.12 1.31 5.50
N GLU A 285 -15.45 1.79 6.56
CA GLU A 285 -16.13 2.53 7.62
C GLU A 285 -16.46 3.96 7.19
N ALA A 286 -15.56 4.64 6.47
CA ALA A 286 -15.86 5.95 5.91
C ALA A 286 -16.97 5.86 4.88
N GLU A 287 -16.96 4.83 4.03
CA GLU A 287 -18.04 4.56 3.09
C GLU A 287 -19.37 4.30 3.79
N ALA A 288 -19.36 3.51 4.88
CA ALA A 288 -20.56 3.26 5.68
C ALA A 288 -21.06 4.53 6.39
N ARG A 289 -20.16 5.38 6.92
CA ARG A 289 -20.51 6.68 7.52
C ARG A 289 -21.12 7.62 6.49
N ALA A 290 -20.49 7.77 5.33
CA ALA A 290 -20.99 8.61 4.24
C ALA A 290 -22.36 8.12 3.72
N ARG A 291 -22.58 6.81 3.67
CA ARG A 291 -23.89 6.23 3.32
C ARG A 291 -24.97 6.64 4.33
N ARG A 292 -24.71 6.49 5.63
CA ARG A 292 -25.66 6.88 6.70
C ARG A 292 -25.97 8.37 6.68
N GLU A 293 -24.96 9.21 6.42
CA GLU A 293 -25.14 10.65 6.32
C GLU A 293 -26.00 11.04 5.11
N ARG A 294 -25.79 10.41 3.95
CA ARG A 294 -26.65 10.59 2.77
C ARG A 294 -28.10 10.18 3.04
N GLU A 295 -28.32 9.05 3.69
CA GLU A 295 -29.65 8.57 4.07
C GLU A 295 -30.36 9.53 5.06
N ASP A 296 -29.63 10.12 6.01
CA ASP A 296 -30.17 11.16 6.90
C ASP A 296 -30.54 12.43 6.14
N LEU A 297 -29.65 12.91 5.27
CA LEU A 297 -29.91 14.09 4.45
C LEU A 297 -31.11 13.90 3.52
N ASP A 298 -31.23 12.73 2.89
CA ASP A 298 -32.37 12.39 2.02
C ASP A 298 -33.68 12.34 2.82
N ARG A 299 -33.67 11.74 4.02
CA ARG A 299 -34.83 11.75 4.92
C ARG A 299 -35.24 13.18 5.30
N ARG A 300 -34.28 14.02 5.71
CA ARG A 300 -34.54 15.41 6.08
C ARG A 300 -35.07 16.23 4.91
N ARG A 301 -34.56 15.97 3.70
CA ARG A 301 -35.05 16.60 2.47
C ARG A 301 -36.51 16.21 2.20
N GLN A 302 -36.85 14.93 2.29
CA GLN A 302 -38.23 14.45 2.11
C GLN A 302 -39.20 15.03 3.14
N GLU A 303 -38.77 15.17 4.40
CA GLU A 303 -39.58 15.81 5.44
C GLU A 303 -39.87 17.29 5.14
N ILE A 304 -38.89 18.02 4.61
CA ILE A 304 -39.06 19.43 4.20
C ILE A 304 -40.02 19.51 3.01
N GLU A 305 -39.80 18.71 1.96
CA GLU A 305 -40.65 18.67 0.78
C GLU A 305 -42.11 18.31 1.15
N ALA A 306 -42.31 17.36 2.08
CA ALA A 306 -43.63 17.00 2.58
C ALA A 306 -44.30 18.13 3.37
N ARG A 307 -43.55 18.88 4.18
CA ARG A 307 -44.06 20.05 4.91
C ARG A 307 -44.49 21.17 3.97
N GLU A 308 -43.69 21.46 2.95
CA GLU A 308 -44.00 22.45 1.92
C GLU A 308 -45.24 22.05 1.10
N ALA A 309 -45.34 20.78 0.71
CA ALA A 309 -46.50 20.23 -0.01
C ALA A 309 -47.79 20.27 0.83
N SER A 310 -47.68 20.12 2.16
CA SER A 310 -48.84 20.18 3.07
C SER A 310 -49.39 21.59 3.32
N GLY A 311 -48.86 22.63 2.66
CA GLY A 311 -49.46 23.97 2.62
C GLY A 311 -49.17 24.86 3.83
N GLY A 312 -48.13 24.57 4.61
CA GLY A 312 -47.69 25.39 5.74
C GLY A 312 -47.12 26.75 5.31
N ARG A 313 -47.98 27.68 4.90
CA ARG A 313 -47.62 29.09 4.71
C ARG A 313 -47.15 29.64 6.06
N PRO A 314 -45.96 30.26 6.19
CA PRO A 314 -45.61 30.96 7.41
C PRO A 314 -46.69 32.02 7.66
N ALA A 315 -47.19 32.09 8.89
CA ALA A 315 -48.19 33.08 9.29
C ALA A 315 -47.74 34.46 8.82
N SER A 316 -48.47 35.03 7.87
CA SER A 316 -48.24 36.39 7.37
C SER A 316 -48.24 37.33 8.57
N ARG A 317 -47.17 38.13 8.72
CA ARG A 317 -47.12 39.25 9.66
C ARG A 317 -48.45 40.00 9.61
N ALA A 318 -49.15 40.01 10.73
CA ALA A 318 -50.41 40.71 10.88
C ALA A 318 -50.21 42.20 10.58
N ASN A 319 -51.17 42.75 9.84
CA ASN A 319 -51.39 44.17 9.58
C ASN A 319 -51.09 45.03 10.82
N VAL A 320 -50.15 45.96 10.68
CA VAL A 320 -50.11 47.15 11.54
C VAL A 320 -51.07 48.16 10.91
N PRO A 321 -52.16 48.57 11.59
CA PRO A 321 -53.07 49.57 11.04
C PRO A 321 -52.38 50.95 10.97
N PRO A 322 -52.77 51.82 10.01
CA PRO A 322 -52.17 53.14 9.88
C PRO A 322 -52.72 54.06 10.97
N SER A 323 -51.80 54.68 11.72
CA SER A 323 -52.12 55.81 12.60
C SER A 323 -52.25 57.07 11.73
N PHE A 324 -53.45 57.66 11.72
CA PHE A 324 -53.67 59.05 11.32
C PHE A 324 -53.38 59.98 12.50
#